data_AF-A0A3L7SJ97-F1
#
_entry.id   AF-A0A3L7SJ97-F1
#
_cell.length_a   1.000
_cell.length_b   1.000
_cell.length_c   1.000
_cell.angle_alpha   90.00
_cell.angle_beta   90.00
_cell.angle_gamma   90.00
#
_symmetry.space_group_name_H-M   'P 1'
#
loop_
_entity.id
_entity.type
_entity.pdbx_description
1 polymer ?
#
loop_
_entity_poly.entity_id
_entity_poly.type
_entity_poly.pdbx_seq_one_letter_code
_entity_poly.pdbx_strand_id
1 'polypeptide(L)'
;MFDVASDEAVKQARANLDAQTVEMMAWHFHDSTGCPFWLDYAKSLPFNPLTDVKCFDDLKKFPPFEDEWLRGGPVRRWVPKGLADQPIYVFETGGTTGVPKSRVNSRDFRTDYEMFSDTLPERYFPHGANWLMLGPSGPRRLRLSIEHLAQHRGGICFCVDLDPRWVIKLIQKGWMEHLEAYKQHCVDQAITVLEAGHDIRCMFTTPKLLEALAIALEKKGTTIGKVGITGIFSGGTEFTPQWTRFAVEELLDGAYMTPTYGNTLMG
;
A
#
# COMPACT_ATOMS: atom_id res chain seq x y z
N MET A 1 -23.99 -14.72 -5.53
CA MET A 1 -24.65 -14.88 -4.22
C MET A 1 -23.54 -14.73 -3.21
N PHE A 2 -23.60 -13.76 -2.30
CA PHE A 2 -22.57 -13.65 -1.26
C PHE A 2 -22.84 -14.76 -0.25
N ASP A 3 -21.87 -15.66 -0.06
CA ASP A 3 -21.98 -16.67 0.99
C ASP A 3 -21.86 -15.98 2.35
N VAL A 4 -22.92 -16.08 3.14
CA VAL A 4 -22.93 -15.56 4.51
C VAL A 4 -22.16 -16.55 5.38
N ALA A 5 -21.16 -16.06 6.11
CA ALA A 5 -20.40 -16.88 7.04
C ALA A 5 -21.33 -17.50 8.09
N SER A 6 -21.10 -18.78 8.40
CA SER A 6 -21.86 -19.46 9.46
C SER A 6 -21.51 -18.90 10.85
N ASP A 7 -22.42 -19.05 11.80
CA ASP A 7 -22.18 -18.64 13.20
C ASP A 7 -20.92 -19.30 13.78
N GLU A 8 -20.67 -20.57 13.42
CA GLU A 8 -19.46 -21.30 13.84
C GLU A 8 -18.19 -20.69 13.23
N ALA A 9 -18.22 -20.31 11.94
CA ALA A 9 -17.09 -19.64 11.30
C ALA A 9 -16.81 -18.28 11.93
N VAL A 10 -17.85 -17.51 12.27
CA VAL A 10 -17.74 -16.23 12.98
C VAL A 10 -17.12 -16.42 14.37
N LYS A 11 -17.57 -17.43 15.12
CA LYS A 11 -17.05 -17.74 16.45
C LYS A 11 -15.58 -18.20 16.39
N GLN A 12 -15.23 -19.05 15.44
CA GLN A 12 -13.85 -19.51 15.25
C GLN A 12 -12.92 -18.36 14.84
N ALA A 13 -13.37 -17.48 13.93
CA ALA A 13 -12.62 -16.30 13.54
C ALA A 13 -12.37 -15.37 14.74
N ARG A 14 -13.36 -15.20 15.61
CA ARG A 14 -13.21 -14.44 16.85
C ARG A 14 -12.19 -15.07 17.80
N ALA A 15 -12.25 -16.38 18.00
CA ALA A 15 -11.27 -17.09 18.83
C ALA A 15 -9.84 -16.96 18.29
N ASN A 16 -9.66 -17.06 16.97
CA ASN A 16 -8.36 -16.87 16.32
C ASN A 16 -7.83 -15.44 16.52
N LEU A 17 -8.69 -14.42 16.38
CA LEU A 17 -8.33 -13.02 16.60
C LEU A 17 -7.91 -12.77 18.06
N ASP A 18 -8.65 -13.32 19.02
CA ASP A 18 -8.35 -13.19 20.44
C ASP A 18 -7.00 -13.87 20.79
N ALA A 19 -6.76 -15.08 20.28
CA ALA A 19 -5.50 -15.80 20.46
C ALA A 19 -4.30 -15.04 19.83
N GLN A 20 -4.46 -14.56 18.60
CA GLN A 20 -3.43 -13.77 17.91
C GLN A 20 -3.13 -12.48 18.67
N THR A 21 -4.15 -11.82 19.25
CA THR A 21 -3.95 -10.61 20.05
C THR A 21 -3.04 -10.87 21.24
N VAL A 22 -3.29 -11.95 21.98
CA VAL A 22 -2.46 -12.34 23.14
C VAL A 22 -1.03 -12.68 22.71
N GLU A 23 -0.87 -13.40 21.60
CA GLU A 23 0.45 -13.71 21.04
C GLU A 23 1.22 -12.43 20.66
N MET A 24 0.55 -11.46 20.04
CA MET A 24 1.19 -10.19 19.66
C MET A 24 1.56 -9.34 20.88
N MET A 25 0.78 -9.39 21.97
CA MET A 25 1.19 -8.76 23.23
C MET A 25 2.44 -9.42 23.79
N ALA A 26 2.51 -10.76 23.80
CA ALA A 26 3.71 -11.48 24.19
C ALA A 26 4.92 -11.09 23.32
N TRP A 27 4.75 -11.02 22.01
CA TRP A 27 5.82 -10.62 21.09
C TRP A 27 6.32 -9.20 21.32
N HIS A 28 5.41 -8.21 21.41
CA HIS A 28 5.78 -6.80 21.46
C HIS A 28 6.24 -6.32 22.84
N PHE A 29 5.81 -6.97 23.92
CA PHE A 29 6.09 -6.56 25.30
C PHE A 29 7.02 -7.50 26.07
N HIS A 30 7.47 -8.61 25.49
CA HIS A 30 8.51 -9.45 26.11
C HIS A 30 9.91 -8.90 25.84
N ASP A 31 10.77 -8.90 26.85
CA ASP A 31 12.09 -8.23 26.81
C ASP A 31 13.04 -8.77 25.74
N SER A 32 12.90 -10.03 25.33
CA SER A 32 13.74 -10.66 24.30
C SER A 32 13.31 -10.34 22.87
N THR A 33 12.04 -9.96 22.64
CA THR A 33 11.46 -9.82 21.29
C THR A 33 11.00 -8.40 20.99
N GLY A 34 10.49 -7.68 21.99
CA GLY A 34 9.88 -6.36 21.86
C GLY A 34 10.82 -5.28 21.32
N CYS A 35 10.25 -4.18 20.83
CA CYS A 35 11.03 -3.02 20.41
C CYS A 35 11.28 -2.08 21.60
N PRO A 36 12.41 -1.32 21.59
CA PRO A 36 12.73 -0.40 22.69
C PRO A 36 11.60 0.56 23.05
N PHE A 37 10.86 1.08 22.06
CA PHE A 37 9.76 2.00 22.32
C PHE A 37 8.64 1.37 23.16
N TRP A 38 8.11 0.21 22.75
CA TRP A 38 6.99 -0.42 23.45
C TRP A 38 7.38 -0.93 24.83
N LEU A 39 8.59 -1.46 24.99
CA LEU A 39 9.11 -1.91 26.29
C LEU A 39 9.24 -0.76 27.29
N ASP A 40 9.65 0.43 26.82
CA ASP A 40 9.72 1.60 27.68
C ASP A 40 8.33 2.18 27.99
N TYR A 41 7.48 2.27 26.97
CA TYR A 41 6.10 2.74 27.10
C TYR A 41 5.28 1.91 28.10
N ALA A 42 5.48 0.59 28.13
CA ALA A 42 4.80 -0.32 29.05
C ALA A 42 4.96 0.06 30.54
N LYS A 43 6.08 0.67 30.92
CA LYS A 43 6.35 1.11 32.29
C LYS A 43 5.43 2.25 32.75
N SER A 44 4.85 2.98 31.78
CA SER A 44 3.93 4.09 32.04
C SER A 44 2.46 3.66 32.07
N LEU A 45 2.14 2.43 31.68
CA LEU A 45 0.77 1.96 31.60
C LEU A 45 0.23 1.59 32.99
N PRO A 46 -1.07 1.83 33.26
CA PRO A 46 -1.70 1.44 34.52
C PRO A 46 -2.06 -0.06 34.57
N PHE A 47 -1.67 -0.83 33.57
CA PHE A 47 -1.92 -2.27 33.43
C PHE A 47 -0.70 -2.94 32.78
N ASN A 48 -0.61 -4.26 32.91
CA ASN A 48 0.45 -5.05 32.28
C ASN A 48 -0.07 -5.69 30.97
N PRO A 49 0.45 -5.29 29.79
CA PRO A 49 0.04 -5.85 28.51
C PRO A 49 0.14 -7.38 28.41
N LEU A 50 1.12 -8.00 29.08
CA LEU A 50 1.35 -9.44 29.02
C LEU A 50 0.30 -10.24 29.81
N THR A 51 -0.23 -9.67 30.89
CA THR A 51 -1.17 -10.38 31.77
C THR A 51 -2.60 -9.89 31.65
N ASP A 52 -2.82 -8.63 31.31
CA ASP A 52 -4.13 -8.01 31.42
C ASP A 52 -4.83 -7.89 30.06
N VAL A 53 -4.15 -8.16 28.94
CA VAL A 53 -4.78 -8.28 27.61
C VAL A 53 -4.99 -9.75 27.29
N LYS A 54 -6.25 -10.19 27.24
CA LYS A 54 -6.66 -11.59 27.03
C LYS A 54 -7.48 -11.81 25.76
N CYS A 55 -7.94 -10.74 25.12
CA CYS A 55 -8.69 -10.79 23.88
C CYS A 55 -8.53 -9.48 23.10
N PHE A 56 -9.07 -9.42 21.89
CA PHE A 56 -9.01 -8.23 21.03
C PHE A 56 -9.66 -7.01 21.67
N ASP A 57 -10.78 -7.20 22.40
CA ASP A 57 -11.48 -6.09 23.04
C ASP A 57 -10.67 -5.41 24.15
N ASP A 58 -9.73 -6.13 24.78
CA ASP A 58 -8.84 -5.56 25.80
C ASP A 58 -7.84 -4.54 25.23
N LEU A 59 -7.65 -4.48 23.89
CA LEU A 59 -6.83 -3.43 23.27
C LEU A 59 -7.36 -2.02 23.57
N LYS A 60 -8.64 -1.88 23.95
CA LYS A 60 -9.25 -0.62 24.43
C LYS A 60 -8.65 -0.09 25.73
N LYS A 61 -7.85 -0.90 26.45
CA LYS A 61 -7.10 -0.46 27.63
C LYS A 61 -5.93 0.45 27.27
N PHE A 62 -5.38 0.30 26.07
CA PHE A 62 -4.38 1.25 25.57
C PHE A 62 -5.04 2.58 25.26
N PRO A 63 -4.41 3.71 25.60
CA PRO A 63 -4.86 5.00 25.09
C PRO A 63 -4.67 5.06 23.56
N PRO A 64 -5.28 6.06 22.89
CA PRO A 64 -5.05 6.29 21.48
C PRO A 64 -3.56 6.39 21.15
N PHE A 65 -3.18 5.85 19.98
CA PHE A 65 -1.81 5.98 19.48
C PHE A 65 -1.53 7.40 19.03
N GLU A 66 -0.48 8.02 19.57
CA GLU A 66 -0.06 9.37 19.17
C GLU A 66 0.80 9.29 17.91
N ASP A 67 0.22 9.62 16.76
CA ASP A 67 0.90 9.49 15.48
C ASP A 67 2.13 10.41 15.32
N GLU A 68 2.24 11.44 16.15
CA GLU A 68 3.41 12.32 16.24
C GLU A 68 4.64 11.60 16.83
N TRP A 69 4.47 10.49 17.56
CA TRP A 69 5.59 9.65 18.00
C TRP A 69 6.41 9.08 16.84
N LEU A 70 5.81 8.98 15.65
CA LEU A 70 6.46 8.51 14.44
C LEU A 70 7.34 9.59 13.77
N ARG A 71 7.34 10.82 14.26
CA ARG A 71 8.21 11.88 13.76
C ARG A 71 9.52 11.94 14.56
N GLY A 72 10.62 12.00 13.84
CA GLY A 72 11.94 12.29 14.42
C GLY A 72 12.49 11.21 15.37
N GLY A 73 13.65 11.54 15.96
CA GLY A 73 14.41 10.65 16.84
C GLY A 73 14.99 9.42 16.12
N PRO A 74 15.72 8.54 16.83
CA PRO A 74 16.30 7.34 16.23
C PRO A 74 15.20 6.35 15.86
N VAL A 75 15.08 6.03 14.57
CA VAL A 75 14.11 5.06 14.03
C VAL A 75 14.32 3.65 14.60
N ARG A 76 15.55 3.33 15.02
CA ARG A 76 15.94 2.05 15.64
C ARG A 76 15.09 1.68 16.86
N ARG A 77 14.49 2.66 17.58
CA ARG A 77 13.60 2.41 18.72
C ARG A 77 12.36 1.58 18.37
N TRP A 78 11.97 1.57 17.09
CA TRP A 78 10.82 0.83 16.59
C TRP A 78 11.17 -0.57 16.10
N VAL A 79 12.45 -0.94 16.02
CA VAL A 79 12.89 -2.27 15.56
C VAL A 79 12.76 -3.27 16.72
N PRO A 80 11.90 -4.31 16.61
CA PRO A 80 11.82 -5.36 17.61
C PRO A 80 13.15 -6.10 17.72
N LYS A 81 13.60 -6.42 18.95
CA LYS A 81 14.82 -7.19 19.17
C LYS A 81 14.77 -8.55 18.45
N GLY A 82 13.59 -9.17 18.39
CA GLY A 82 13.38 -10.43 17.67
C GLY A 82 13.56 -10.34 16.16
N LEU A 83 13.66 -9.13 15.59
CA LEU A 83 13.93 -8.87 14.17
C LEU A 83 15.24 -8.09 13.96
N ALA A 84 16.13 -8.02 14.95
CA ALA A 84 17.33 -7.17 14.88
C ALA A 84 18.27 -7.51 13.71
N ASP A 85 18.31 -8.79 13.30
CA ASP A 85 19.14 -9.30 12.21
C ASP A 85 18.41 -9.35 10.86
N GLN A 86 17.15 -8.91 10.81
CA GLN A 86 16.39 -8.85 9.56
C GLN A 86 16.65 -7.52 8.85
N PRO A 87 16.54 -7.49 7.50
CA PRO A 87 16.48 -6.23 6.76
C PRO A 87 15.36 -5.33 7.31
N ILE A 88 15.68 -4.04 7.47
CA ILE A 88 14.77 -3.02 7.95
C ILE A 88 14.60 -1.94 6.89
N TYR A 89 13.35 -1.63 6.60
CA TYR A 89 12.92 -0.58 5.67
C TYR A 89 12.23 0.54 6.45
N VAL A 90 12.23 1.74 5.86
CA VAL A 90 11.49 2.89 6.38
C VAL A 90 10.54 3.39 5.31
N PHE A 91 9.26 3.48 5.67
CA PHE A 91 8.23 4.09 4.84
C PHE A 91 7.74 5.37 5.48
N GLU A 92 7.59 6.40 4.65
CA GLU A 92 7.21 7.73 5.11
C GLU A 92 5.82 8.11 4.63
N THR A 93 5.08 8.82 5.48
CA THR A 93 3.81 9.43 5.11
C THR A 93 4.00 10.67 4.23
N GLY A 94 2.88 11.18 3.68
CA GLY A 94 2.80 12.27 2.70
C GLY A 94 3.75 13.44 2.94
N GLY A 95 3.94 13.82 4.21
CA GLY A 95 5.00 14.70 4.71
C GLY A 95 5.33 15.88 3.80
N THR A 96 4.54 16.96 3.87
CA THR A 96 4.73 18.16 3.03
C THR A 96 5.29 19.33 3.81
N THR A 97 5.12 19.30 5.14
CA THR A 97 5.69 20.24 6.11
C THR A 97 6.30 19.45 7.29
N GLY A 98 7.52 19.83 7.71
CA GLY A 98 8.22 19.21 8.83
C GLY A 98 8.78 17.80 8.58
N VAL A 99 9.23 17.15 9.65
CA VAL A 99 9.79 15.77 9.61
C VAL A 99 8.67 14.79 9.30
N PRO A 100 8.75 13.94 8.26
CA PRO A 100 7.70 12.99 7.94
C PRO A 100 7.54 11.92 9.03
N LYS A 101 6.34 11.34 9.15
CA LYS A 101 6.10 10.17 10.02
C LYS A 101 6.77 8.97 9.36
N SER A 102 7.65 8.31 10.11
CA SER A 102 8.44 7.16 9.65
C SER A 102 7.91 5.87 10.26
N ARG A 103 7.52 4.92 9.43
CA ARG A 103 7.16 3.56 9.83
C ARG A 103 8.31 2.62 9.53
N VAL A 104 8.76 1.90 10.56
CA VAL A 104 9.69 0.78 10.42
C VAL A 104 8.97 -0.45 9.89
N ASN A 105 9.62 -1.10 8.95
CA ASN A 105 9.09 -2.27 8.27
C ASN A 105 10.21 -3.31 8.14
N SER A 106 9.87 -4.59 8.13
CA SER A 106 10.86 -5.66 7.90
C SER A 106 10.45 -6.56 6.74
N ARG A 107 9.28 -7.19 6.84
CA ARG A 107 8.78 -8.13 5.82
C ARG A 107 7.28 -8.03 5.55
N ASP A 108 6.53 -7.20 6.28
CA ASP A 108 5.07 -7.21 6.18
C ASP A 108 4.59 -6.83 4.79
N PHE A 109 5.26 -5.88 4.10
CA PHE A 109 4.92 -5.49 2.71
C PHE A 109 5.07 -6.61 1.68
N ARG A 110 5.81 -7.66 2.03
CA ARG A 110 5.94 -8.87 1.23
C ARG A 110 4.83 -9.83 1.59
N THR A 111 4.68 -10.14 2.88
CA THR A 111 3.69 -11.09 3.38
C THR A 111 2.26 -10.69 2.99
N ASP A 112 1.87 -9.43 3.13
CA ASP A 112 0.52 -9.00 2.77
C ASP A 112 0.29 -8.95 1.25
N TYR A 113 1.32 -8.64 0.46
CA TYR A 113 1.21 -8.68 -0.99
C TYR A 113 1.26 -10.10 -1.57
N GLU A 114 1.91 -11.04 -0.89
CA GLU A 114 1.81 -12.47 -1.17
C GLU A 114 0.38 -12.97 -0.89
N MET A 115 -0.21 -12.62 0.26
CA MET A 115 -1.63 -12.94 0.52
C MET A 115 -2.58 -12.25 -0.46
N PHE A 116 -2.31 -10.99 -0.82
CA PHE A 116 -3.11 -10.26 -1.80
C PHE A 116 -3.02 -10.90 -3.19
N SER A 117 -1.85 -11.44 -3.56
CA SER A 117 -1.62 -12.17 -4.82
C SER A 117 -2.64 -13.29 -5.02
N ASP A 118 -3.00 -14.01 -3.96
CA ASP A 118 -3.97 -15.11 -3.99
C ASP A 118 -5.40 -14.64 -4.30
N THR A 119 -5.69 -13.36 -4.11
CA THR A 119 -7.01 -12.76 -4.41
C THR A 119 -7.13 -12.28 -5.86
N LEU A 120 -6.03 -12.20 -6.61
CA LEU A 120 -6.01 -11.66 -7.96
C LEU A 120 -6.47 -12.71 -8.98
N PRO A 121 -7.49 -12.41 -9.80
CA PRO A 121 -7.94 -13.37 -10.81
C PRO A 121 -6.88 -13.56 -11.90
N GLU A 122 -6.39 -14.79 -12.04
CA GLU A 122 -5.31 -15.15 -12.99
C GLU A 122 -5.61 -14.74 -14.45
N ARG A 123 -6.89 -14.76 -14.84
CA ARG A 123 -7.34 -14.30 -16.17
C ARG A 123 -6.85 -12.88 -16.49
N TYR A 124 -6.84 -12.00 -15.50
CA TYR A 124 -6.52 -10.58 -15.65
C TYR A 124 -5.13 -10.23 -15.11
N PHE A 125 -4.65 -10.98 -14.12
CA PHE A 125 -3.30 -10.87 -13.56
C PHE A 125 -2.53 -12.17 -13.74
N PRO A 126 -2.16 -12.57 -14.97
CA PRO A 126 -1.51 -13.85 -15.19
C PRO A 126 -0.14 -13.93 -14.50
N HIS A 127 0.23 -15.12 -14.04
CA HIS A 127 1.61 -15.37 -13.59
C HIS A 127 2.60 -15.12 -14.73
N GLY A 128 3.79 -14.62 -14.39
CA GLY A 128 4.81 -14.21 -15.35
C GLY A 128 4.56 -12.87 -16.05
N ALA A 129 3.41 -12.23 -15.84
CA ALA A 129 3.10 -10.94 -16.44
C ALA A 129 4.04 -9.83 -15.96
N ASN A 130 4.45 -8.94 -16.86
CA ASN A 130 5.17 -7.73 -16.48
C ASN A 130 4.21 -6.65 -15.96
N TRP A 131 4.70 -5.85 -15.01
CA TRP A 131 3.94 -4.85 -14.27
C TRP A 131 4.47 -3.45 -14.48
N LEU A 132 3.57 -2.47 -14.56
CA LEU A 132 3.90 -1.05 -14.48
C LEU A 132 3.45 -0.48 -13.13
N MET A 133 4.39 0.09 -12.37
CA MET A 133 4.12 0.90 -11.18
C MET A 133 4.02 2.37 -11.61
N LEU A 134 2.80 2.82 -11.86
CA LEU A 134 2.46 4.22 -12.15
C LEU A 134 1.99 4.91 -10.87
N GLY A 135 2.92 5.26 -10.01
CA GLY A 135 2.59 5.87 -8.72
C GLY A 135 3.80 6.39 -7.95
N PRO A 136 3.60 6.82 -6.69
CA PRO A 136 4.66 7.38 -5.87
C PRO A 136 5.88 6.46 -5.67
N SER A 137 7.07 6.98 -5.97
CA SER A 137 8.34 6.28 -5.79
C SER A 137 9.02 6.61 -4.44
N GLY A 138 10.33 6.35 -4.32
CA GLY A 138 11.13 6.76 -3.15
C GLY A 138 10.69 6.11 -1.82
N PRO A 139 10.38 6.91 -0.77
CA PRO A 139 10.13 6.42 0.59
C PRO A 139 8.72 5.83 0.79
N ARG A 140 8.05 5.45 -0.29
CA ARG A 140 6.66 4.99 -0.29
C ARG A 140 6.63 3.46 -0.29
N ARG A 141 5.79 2.90 0.57
CA ARG A 141 5.56 1.45 0.69
C ARG A 141 5.24 0.81 -0.66
N LEU A 142 4.28 1.40 -1.37
CA LEU A 142 3.71 0.85 -2.59
C LEU A 142 4.75 0.52 -3.67
N ARG A 143 5.82 1.32 -3.81
CA ARG A 143 6.89 1.02 -4.75
C ARG A 143 7.46 -0.39 -4.54
N LEU A 144 7.86 -0.71 -3.31
CA LEU A 144 8.43 -2.02 -2.98
C LEU A 144 7.38 -3.13 -2.96
N SER A 145 6.15 -2.82 -2.55
CA SER A 145 5.05 -3.78 -2.54
C SER A 145 4.65 -4.26 -3.93
N ILE A 146 4.48 -3.34 -4.89
CA ILE A 146 4.13 -3.70 -6.28
C ILE A 146 5.28 -4.42 -6.95
N GLU A 147 6.50 -3.95 -6.73
CA GLU A 147 7.71 -4.61 -7.24
C GLU A 147 7.81 -6.04 -6.72
N HIS A 148 7.60 -6.26 -5.41
CA HIS A 148 7.57 -7.59 -4.82
C HIS A 148 6.41 -8.44 -5.36
N LEU A 149 5.20 -7.89 -5.47
CA LEU A 149 4.04 -8.62 -6.00
C LEU A 149 4.31 -9.13 -7.42
N ALA A 150 4.85 -8.27 -8.29
CA ALA A 150 5.22 -8.65 -9.64
C ALA A 150 6.22 -9.81 -9.63
N GLN A 151 7.30 -9.69 -8.84
CA GLN A 151 8.36 -10.69 -8.73
C GLN A 151 7.86 -12.01 -8.13
N HIS A 152 7.03 -11.94 -7.09
CA HIS A 152 6.40 -13.11 -6.46
C HIS A 152 5.52 -13.87 -7.46
N ARG A 153 4.83 -13.14 -8.35
CA ARG A 153 4.05 -13.74 -9.45
C ARG A 153 4.88 -14.12 -10.68
N GLY A 154 6.21 -13.92 -10.64
CA GLY A 154 7.16 -14.32 -11.70
C GLY A 154 7.40 -13.27 -12.80
N GLY A 155 6.94 -12.04 -12.61
CA GLY A 155 7.05 -10.94 -13.57
C GLY A 155 8.14 -9.92 -13.26
N ILE A 156 8.36 -9.01 -14.19
CA ILE A 156 9.26 -7.84 -14.05
C ILE A 156 8.42 -6.60 -13.74
N CYS A 157 8.85 -5.80 -12.76
CA CYS A 157 8.22 -4.52 -12.44
C CYS A 157 8.99 -3.35 -13.06
N PHE A 158 8.29 -2.50 -13.80
CA PHE A 158 8.78 -1.25 -14.34
C PHE A 158 8.18 -0.10 -13.53
N CYS A 159 8.96 0.93 -13.23
CA CYS A 159 8.52 2.07 -12.42
C CYS A 159 8.62 3.38 -13.20
N VAL A 160 7.81 4.36 -12.80
CA VAL A 160 8.02 5.78 -13.15
C VAL A 160 8.57 6.54 -11.95
N ASP A 161 9.18 7.69 -12.21
CA ASP A 161 9.55 8.64 -11.18
C ASP A 161 8.40 9.62 -10.89
N LEU A 162 7.84 9.51 -9.69
CA LEU A 162 6.77 10.36 -9.20
C LEU A 162 7.00 10.75 -7.74
N ASP A 163 7.23 12.04 -7.52
CA ASP A 163 7.32 12.67 -6.22
C ASP A 163 5.98 13.32 -5.81
N PRO A 164 5.19 12.67 -4.96
CA PRO A 164 3.93 13.25 -4.48
C PRO A 164 4.14 14.44 -3.53
N ARG A 165 5.33 14.63 -2.94
CA ARG A 165 5.61 15.82 -2.10
C ARG A 165 5.67 17.06 -2.96
N TRP A 166 6.26 16.95 -4.15
CA TRP A 166 6.27 18.04 -5.12
C TRP A 166 4.86 18.37 -5.60
N VAL A 167 4.05 17.36 -5.93
CA VAL A 167 2.62 17.52 -6.29
C VAL A 167 1.88 18.37 -5.25
N ILE A 168 2.03 18.06 -3.96
CA ILE A 168 1.34 18.82 -2.92
C ILE A 168 1.87 20.26 -2.80
N LYS A 169 3.18 20.48 -2.97
CA LYS A 169 3.75 21.85 -3.00
C LYS A 169 3.18 22.68 -4.15
N LEU A 170 2.99 22.09 -5.33
CA LEU A 170 2.38 22.77 -6.47
C LEU A 170 0.94 23.17 -6.17
N ILE A 171 0.15 22.25 -5.59
CA ILE A 171 -1.24 22.52 -5.18
C ILE A 171 -1.29 23.65 -4.14
N GLN A 172 -0.44 23.58 -3.10
CA GLN A 172 -0.39 24.61 -2.04
C GLN A 172 0.00 26.00 -2.57
N LYS A 173 0.79 26.05 -3.64
CA LYS A 173 1.20 27.30 -4.31
C LYS A 173 0.18 27.78 -5.35
N GLY A 174 -0.86 26.98 -5.65
CA GLY A 174 -1.79 27.27 -6.74
C GLY A 174 -1.17 27.18 -8.14
N TRP A 175 -0.03 26.51 -8.29
CA TRP A 175 0.71 26.39 -9.54
C TRP A 175 0.14 25.28 -10.43
N MET A 176 -1.10 25.47 -10.86
CA MET A 176 -1.89 24.43 -11.53
C MET A 176 -1.35 24.04 -12.90
N GLU A 177 -0.75 24.97 -13.65
CA GLU A 177 -0.08 24.66 -14.92
C GLU A 177 1.11 23.71 -14.72
N HIS A 178 1.93 23.96 -13.70
CA HIS A 178 3.04 23.08 -13.36
C HIS A 178 2.56 21.73 -12.82
N LEU A 179 1.43 21.69 -12.11
CA LEU A 179 0.82 20.44 -11.67
C LEU A 179 0.40 19.59 -12.87
N GLU A 180 -0.26 20.20 -13.85
CA GLU A 180 -0.68 19.51 -15.06
C GLU A 180 0.52 19.04 -15.89
N ALA A 181 1.54 19.89 -16.06
CA ALA A 181 2.79 19.52 -16.72
C ALA A 181 3.50 18.35 -16.00
N TYR A 182 3.52 18.34 -14.67
CA TYR A 182 4.11 17.25 -13.90
C TYR A 182 3.32 15.94 -14.01
N LYS A 183 1.98 16.02 -14.00
CA LYS A 183 1.11 14.87 -14.26
C LYS A 183 1.35 14.30 -15.65
N GLN A 184 1.40 15.16 -16.68
CA GLN A 184 1.70 14.74 -18.05
C GLN A 184 3.08 14.09 -18.15
N HIS A 185 4.10 14.66 -17.50
CA HIS A 185 5.43 14.07 -17.45
C HIS A 185 5.44 12.65 -16.87
N CYS A 186 4.66 12.37 -15.82
CA CYS A 186 4.54 11.01 -15.27
C CYS A 186 3.84 10.06 -16.26
N VAL A 187 2.83 10.54 -16.99
CA VAL A 187 2.14 9.78 -18.03
C VAL A 187 3.05 9.51 -19.23
N ASP A 188 3.88 10.47 -19.64
CA ASP A 188 4.82 10.31 -20.74
C ASP A 188 5.87 9.23 -20.43
N GLN A 189 6.34 9.16 -19.18
CA GLN A 189 7.20 8.05 -18.72
C GLN A 189 6.49 6.70 -18.85
N ALA A 190 5.25 6.59 -18.40
CA ALA A 190 4.45 5.37 -18.50
C ALA A 190 4.25 4.94 -19.96
N ILE A 191 3.89 5.86 -20.85
CA ILE A 191 3.72 5.59 -22.29
C ILE A 191 5.04 5.11 -22.89
N THR A 192 6.15 5.77 -22.58
CA THR A 192 7.48 5.37 -23.07
C THR A 192 7.79 3.91 -22.70
N VAL A 193 7.49 3.52 -21.46
CA VAL A 193 7.68 2.14 -20.98
C VAL A 193 6.73 1.16 -21.66
N LEU A 194 5.46 1.52 -21.86
CA LEU A 194 4.47 0.68 -22.55
C LEU A 194 4.81 0.47 -24.04
N GLU A 195 5.36 1.49 -24.70
CA GLU A 195 5.74 1.44 -26.12
C GLU A 195 7.07 0.71 -26.36
N ALA A 196 7.84 0.41 -25.31
CA ALA A 196 9.14 -0.24 -25.41
C ALA A 196 9.07 -1.77 -25.67
N GLY A 197 7.87 -2.34 -25.85
CA GLY A 197 7.70 -3.74 -26.23
C GLY A 197 7.98 -4.73 -25.10
N HIS A 198 7.79 -4.32 -23.84
CA HIS A 198 8.04 -5.15 -22.67
C HIS A 198 6.88 -6.11 -22.30
N ASP A 199 5.81 -6.19 -23.10
CA ASP A 199 4.63 -7.03 -22.82
C ASP A 199 4.08 -6.84 -21.38
N ILE A 200 3.83 -5.58 -21.02
CA ILE A 200 3.28 -5.23 -19.71
C ILE A 200 1.77 -5.50 -19.74
N ARG A 201 1.30 -6.32 -18.79
CA ARG A 201 -0.12 -6.72 -18.71
C ARG A 201 -0.80 -6.30 -17.42
N CYS A 202 -0.02 -5.95 -16.39
CA CYS A 202 -0.54 -5.54 -15.10
C CYS A 202 -0.06 -4.13 -14.75
N MET A 203 -0.85 -3.37 -14.01
CA MET A 203 -0.45 -2.02 -13.60
C MET A 203 -0.95 -1.68 -12.19
N PHE A 204 -0.11 -1.01 -11.42
CA PHE A 204 -0.56 -0.21 -10.29
C PHE A 204 -0.75 1.25 -10.73
N THR A 205 -1.86 1.88 -10.38
CA THR A 205 -2.06 3.33 -10.58
C THR A 205 -3.07 3.93 -9.61
N THR A 206 -3.32 5.22 -9.71
CA THR A 206 -4.37 5.95 -8.96
C THR A 206 -5.42 6.50 -9.91
N PRO A 207 -6.65 6.81 -9.46
CA PRO A 207 -7.73 7.32 -10.31
C PRO A 207 -7.31 8.45 -11.28
N LYS A 208 -6.66 9.50 -10.77
CA LYS A 208 -6.21 10.65 -11.57
C LYS A 208 -5.17 10.28 -12.63
N LEU A 209 -4.26 9.35 -12.31
CA LEU A 209 -3.22 8.91 -13.24
C LEU A 209 -3.76 7.93 -14.27
N LEU A 210 -4.72 7.08 -13.89
CA LEU A 210 -5.41 6.18 -14.81
C LEU A 210 -6.16 6.98 -15.89
N GLU A 211 -6.93 7.97 -15.46
CA GLU A 211 -7.68 8.84 -16.37
C GLU A 211 -6.74 9.60 -17.31
N ALA A 212 -5.66 10.19 -16.78
CA ALA A 212 -4.68 10.90 -17.59
C ALA A 212 -3.96 9.98 -18.60
N LEU A 213 -3.62 8.75 -18.20
CA LEU A 213 -3.01 7.75 -19.08
C LEU A 213 -3.99 7.32 -20.18
N ALA A 214 -5.24 6.99 -19.83
CA ALA A 214 -6.25 6.57 -20.80
C ALA A 214 -6.50 7.64 -21.87
N ILE A 215 -6.66 8.91 -21.47
CA ILE A 215 -6.82 10.04 -22.41
C ILE A 215 -5.58 10.22 -23.29
N ALA A 216 -4.37 10.06 -22.74
CA ALA A 216 -3.14 10.19 -23.51
C ALA A 216 -2.97 9.04 -24.53
N LEU A 217 -3.37 7.82 -24.17
CA LEU A 217 -3.42 6.67 -25.08
C LEU A 217 -4.46 6.87 -26.19
N GLU A 218 -5.65 7.39 -25.86
CA GLU A 218 -6.70 7.69 -26.84
C GLU A 218 -6.22 8.70 -27.89
N LYS A 219 -5.52 9.77 -27.47
CA LYS A 219 -4.88 10.74 -28.38
C LYS A 219 -3.84 10.10 -29.31
N LYS A 220 -3.25 8.97 -28.91
CA LYS A 220 -2.35 8.15 -29.72
C LYS A 220 -3.08 7.09 -30.57
N GLY A 221 -4.40 7.04 -30.53
CA GLY A 221 -5.22 6.09 -31.30
C GLY A 221 -5.28 4.68 -30.69
N THR A 222 -4.92 4.53 -29.41
CA THR A 222 -4.94 3.26 -28.68
C THR A 222 -5.71 3.40 -27.37
N THR A 223 -5.78 2.34 -26.58
CA THR A 223 -6.55 2.26 -25.31
C THR A 223 -5.77 1.41 -24.30
N ILE A 224 -6.21 1.41 -23.04
CA ILE A 224 -5.62 0.59 -21.97
C ILE A 224 -5.55 -0.90 -22.37
N GLY A 225 -6.65 -1.45 -22.88
CA GLY A 225 -6.70 -2.85 -23.32
C GLY A 225 -5.82 -3.12 -24.55
N LYS A 226 -5.82 -2.22 -25.54
CA LYS A 226 -5.00 -2.37 -26.77
C LYS A 226 -3.50 -2.28 -26.54
N VAL A 227 -3.03 -1.58 -25.50
CA VAL A 227 -1.61 -1.61 -25.11
C VAL A 227 -1.23 -2.83 -24.27
N GLY A 228 -2.17 -3.76 -24.02
CA GLY A 228 -1.91 -5.06 -23.41
C GLY A 228 -2.28 -5.18 -21.93
N ILE A 229 -2.70 -4.08 -21.28
CA ILE A 229 -3.07 -4.09 -19.86
C ILE A 229 -4.39 -4.83 -19.67
N THR A 230 -4.36 -5.90 -18.88
CA THR A 230 -5.51 -6.72 -18.53
C THR A 230 -5.93 -6.57 -17.07
N GLY A 231 -4.99 -6.24 -16.18
CA GLY A 231 -5.24 -6.14 -14.74
C GLY A 231 -4.70 -4.83 -14.16
N ILE A 232 -5.55 -4.10 -13.45
CA ILE A 232 -5.20 -2.85 -12.78
C ILE A 232 -5.45 -3.00 -11.29
N PHE A 233 -4.38 -2.95 -10.50
CA PHE A 233 -4.49 -2.66 -9.08
C PHE A 233 -4.55 -1.13 -8.92
N SER A 234 -5.71 -0.58 -8.53
CA SER A 234 -5.86 0.85 -8.32
C SER A 234 -5.88 1.22 -6.83
N GLY A 235 -4.98 2.10 -6.42
CA GLY A 235 -4.89 2.61 -5.04
C GLY A 235 -5.37 4.06 -4.90
N GLY A 236 -5.67 4.48 -3.67
CA GLY A 236 -6.09 5.84 -3.33
C GLY A 236 -7.53 5.91 -2.82
N THR A 237 -8.03 7.13 -2.61
CA THR A 237 -9.35 7.35 -1.97
C THR A 237 -10.38 8.04 -2.87
N GLU A 238 -10.03 8.34 -4.12
CA GLU A 238 -10.90 9.10 -5.05
C GLU A 238 -11.86 8.22 -5.87
N PHE A 239 -12.29 7.07 -5.33
CA PHE A 239 -13.21 6.14 -5.97
C PHE A 239 -14.68 6.49 -5.66
N THR A 240 -15.18 7.60 -6.23
CA THR A 240 -16.62 7.88 -6.15
C THR A 240 -17.41 6.89 -7.01
N PRO A 241 -18.68 6.56 -6.69
CA PRO A 241 -19.49 5.70 -7.54
C PRO A 241 -19.57 6.17 -9.00
N GLN A 242 -19.65 7.49 -9.21
CA GLN A 242 -19.66 8.09 -10.53
C GLN A 242 -18.32 7.90 -11.27
N TRP A 243 -17.20 8.13 -10.59
CA TRP A 243 -15.88 7.91 -11.20
C TRP A 243 -15.66 6.44 -11.54
N THR A 244 -16.03 5.52 -10.64
CA THR A 244 -15.90 4.07 -10.89
C THR A 244 -16.71 3.65 -12.10
N ARG A 245 -17.94 4.16 -12.25
CA ARG A 245 -18.77 3.90 -13.43
C ARG A 245 -18.09 4.41 -14.70
N PHE A 246 -17.66 5.68 -14.70
CA PHE A 246 -16.96 6.28 -15.84
C PHE A 246 -15.69 5.50 -16.21
N ALA A 247 -14.89 5.09 -15.23
CA ALA A 247 -13.68 4.31 -15.47
C ALA A 247 -14.00 2.97 -16.17
N VAL A 248 -15.00 2.25 -15.68
CA VAL A 248 -15.42 0.97 -16.27
C VAL A 248 -15.98 1.12 -17.68
N GLU A 249 -16.81 2.12 -17.90
CA GLU A 249 -17.50 2.33 -19.18
C GLU A 249 -16.56 2.93 -20.25
N GLU A 250 -15.66 3.85 -19.87
CA GLU A 250 -14.95 4.71 -20.83
C GLU A 250 -13.42 4.55 -20.82
N LEU A 251 -12.80 4.06 -19.73
CA LEU A 251 -11.33 4.07 -19.59
C LEU A 251 -10.68 2.69 -19.67
N LEU A 252 -11.27 1.68 -19.01
CA LEU A 252 -10.61 0.40 -18.77
C LEU A 252 -10.48 -0.48 -20.02
N ASP A 253 -11.36 -0.32 -21.01
CA ASP A 253 -11.38 -1.11 -22.25
C ASP A 253 -11.27 -2.64 -21.96
N GLY A 254 -12.11 -3.13 -21.04
CA GLY A 254 -12.16 -4.53 -20.64
C GLY A 254 -11.10 -4.99 -19.64
N ALA A 255 -10.16 -4.12 -19.23
CA ALA A 255 -9.25 -4.41 -18.13
C ALA A 255 -10.01 -4.56 -16.80
N TYR A 256 -9.60 -5.52 -15.97
CA TYR A 256 -10.16 -5.70 -14.63
C TYR A 256 -9.46 -4.78 -13.64
N MET A 257 -10.23 -4.00 -12.89
CA MET A 257 -9.71 -3.12 -11.85
C MET A 257 -10.09 -3.63 -10.45
N THR A 258 -9.08 -3.82 -9.59
CA THR A 258 -9.28 -4.07 -8.17
C THR A 258 -8.90 -2.82 -7.36
N PRO A 259 -9.86 -2.12 -6.74
CA PRO A 259 -9.56 -1.00 -5.87
C PRO A 259 -9.04 -1.52 -4.53
N THR A 260 -7.95 -0.95 -4.03
CA THR A 260 -7.51 -1.22 -2.65
C THR A 260 -7.26 0.06 -1.88
N TYR A 261 -7.53 -0.02 -0.58
CA TYR A 261 -7.26 1.04 0.36
C TYR A 261 -5.95 0.73 1.09
N GLY A 262 -4.91 1.52 0.81
CA GLY A 262 -3.63 1.42 1.50
C GLY A 262 -3.51 2.47 2.60
N ASN A 263 -3.08 2.07 3.79
CA ASN A 263 -2.76 3.00 4.87
C ASN A 263 -1.29 2.83 5.26
N THR A 264 -0.46 3.85 4.99
CA THR A 264 0.98 3.77 5.28
C THR A 264 1.30 3.39 6.72
N LEU A 265 0.45 3.76 7.69
CA LEU A 265 0.65 3.44 9.10
C LEU A 265 0.27 2.00 9.46
N MET A 266 -0.80 1.47 8.88
CA MET A 266 -1.33 0.15 9.24
C MET A 266 -0.85 -0.97 8.32
N GLY A 267 -0.59 -0.66 7.05
CA GLY A 267 -0.35 -1.61 5.97
C GLY A 267 -1.20 -1.16 4.80
#